data_AF-A0A955U0U4-F1
#
_entry.id   AF-A0A955U0U4-F1
#
_cell.length_a   1.000
_cell.length_b   1.000
_cell.length_c   1.000
_cell.angle_alpha   90.00
_cell.angle_beta   90.00
_cell.angle_gamma   90.00
#
_symmetry.space_group_name_H-M   'P 1'
#
loop_
_entity.id
_entity.type
_entity.pdbx_description
1 polymer ?
#
loop_
_entity_poly.entity_id
_entity_poly.type
_entity_poly.pdbx_seq_one_letter_code
_entity_poly.pdbx_strand_id
1 'polypeptide(L)'
;MTTRLFPQVLWLFISFFLYGTAGSVFAGELKDPFNRLVGLKADIEQRHGRVRIECFPFLKNIGDNAAQAEYVGRCLEGMQTLAQALDTVPDSGYREFGIGTRFLRSGGFHTLLVKWDATAAEMVAALQEQSTPEERDRLVSKVRGLKKTILTHFQFRDLYCTKTISNAQCVKAYETLASIEPDQMLSDKQWGAVVISDTLTPGEDPTVLLLRHDQPAEAMRERLTTNKAGTFWDERRHVYEEMEEKFGEGFRRKLQAPNVFCDPDLNREECLKGAETLHALAGALSDRPWGKVWINRYNTLIQSDYDAALRFDIAPEEALDYFSKKATRDAVEANVTATERWEKKLKNNSTGLRAVCDLRGLESKICRDGFDLFVKFLKAEREFQVPGPWEAIMFLDGSQLDRVNFALNSNSRGSYLYYNPRSGYADLEVMLKQTAGK
;
A
#
# COMPACT_ATOMS: atom_id res chain seq x y z
N MET A 1 66.19 -49.77 5.82
CA MET A 1 66.58 -49.07 4.57
C MET A 1 65.52 -48.00 4.27
N THR A 2 65.93 -46.87 3.67
CA THR A 2 65.14 -45.95 2.79
C THR A 2 63.64 -45.70 3.11
N THR A 3 63.19 -44.50 3.51
CA THR A 3 62.87 -43.32 2.64
C THR A 3 61.97 -43.66 1.45
N ARG A 4 60.86 -42.98 1.09
CA ARG A 4 60.16 -41.70 1.45
C ARG A 4 58.70 -41.82 0.92
N LEU A 5 57.70 -40.92 1.03
CA LEU A 5 57.52 -39.52 1.48
C LEU A 5 56.03 -39.29 1.90
N PHE A 6 55.56 -38.03 1.94
CA PHE A 6 54.16 -37.55 1.92
C PHE A 6 53.98 -36.65 0.65
N PRO A 7 52.78 -36.16 0.21
CA PRO A 7 51.63 -35.77 1.05
C PRO A 7 50.21 -36.15 0.55
N GLN A 8 49.22 -35.66 1.31
CA GLN A 8 47.78 -35.67 1.01
C GLN A 8 47.41 -34.72 -0.15
N VAL A 9 46.20 -34.86 -0.73
CA VAL A 9 45.15 -33.81 -0.89
C VAL A 9 44.04 -34.25 -1.89
N LEU A 10 42.81 -33.76 -1.68
CA LEU A 10 41.64 -33.73 -2.59
C LEU A 10 40.96 -35.06 -3.03
N TRP A 11 40.14 -35.64 -2.15
CA TRP A 11 38.97 -36.46 -2.55
C TRP A 11 37.73 -36.17 -1.66
N LEU A 12 37.36 -34.89 -1.63
CA LEU A 12 36.08 -34.35 -1.16
C LEU A 12 35.69 -33.20 -2.12
N PHE A 13 34.40 -32.85 -2.19
CA PHE A 13 33.80 -31.86 -3.12
C PHE A 13 33.63 -32.26 -4.61
N ILE A 14 32.85 -33.30 -4.90
CA ILE A 14 32.01 -33.36 -6.13
C ILE A 14 30.58 -33.83 -5.78
N SER A 15 29.87 -33.07 -4.95
CA SER A 15 28.44 -33.30 -4.63
C SER A 15 27.71 -32.03 -4.19
N PHE A 16 28.20 -30.83 -4.54
CA PHE A 16 27.72 -29.57 -3.94
C PHE A 16 27.71 -28.37 -4.90
N PHE A 17 27.37 -28.58 -6.19
CA PHE A 17 27.29 -27.49 -7.19
C PHE A 17 26.15 -27.67 -8.21
N LEU A 18 24.95 -28.07 -7.75
CA LEU A 18 23.71 -28.05 -8.54
C LEU A 18 22.53 -27.33 -7.83
N TYR A 19 22.84 -26.48 -6.85
CA TYR A 19 21.89 -25.52 -6.24
C TYR A 19 22.30 -24.06 -6.48
N GLY A 20 23.09 -23.81 -7.54
CA GLY A 20 23.49 -22.46 -7.94
C GLY A 20 22.52 -21.81 -8.93
N THR A 21 22.40 -20.48 -8.86
CA THR A 21 21.92 -19.59 -9.94
C THR A 21 20.47 -19.75 -10.44
N ALA A 22 19.54 -20.29 -9.65
CA ALA A 22 18.10 -20.24 -9.98
C ALA A 22 17.42 -18.88 -9.67
N GLY A 23 17.86 -18.16 -8.62
CA GLY A 23 17.12 -17.00 -8.07
C GLY A 23 17.11 -15.74 -8.94
N SER A 24 18.18 -15.47 -9.69
CA SER A 24 18.37 -14.18 -10.38
C SER A 24 17.59 -14.00 -11.68
N VAL A 25 16.96 -15.05 -12.22
CA VAL A 25 16.28 -15.01 -13.54
C VAL A 25 14.88 -14.37 -13.45
N PHE A 26 14.16 -14.56 -12.34
CA PHE A 26 12.72 -14.26 -12.22
C PHE A 26 12.32 -12.79 -12.47
N ALA A 27 13.22 -11.83 -12.27
CA ALA A 27 12.93 -10.39 -12.43
C ALA A 27 13.60 -9.73 -13.66
N GLY A 28 14.29 -10.52 -14.49
CA GLY A 28 15.02 -10.04 -15.67
C GLY A 28 14.24 -10.12 -16.99
N GLU A 29 13.37 -11.13 -17.14
CA GLU A 29 12.64 -11.40 -18.39
C GLU A 29 11.28 -10.65 -18.46
N LEU A 30 10.63 -10.47 -17.31
CA LEU A 30 9.41 -9.68 -17.14
C LEU A 30 9.71 -8.19 -17.34
N LYS A 31 8.85 -7.47 -18.06
CA LYS A 31 9.07 -6.05 -18.39
C LYS A 31 8.29 -5.10 -17.50
N ASP A 32 7.09 -5.50 -17.08
CA ASP A 32 6.21 -4.65 -16.28
C ASP A 32 6.73 -4.48 -14.84
N PRO A 33 6.79 -3.24 -14.29
CA PRO A 33 7.33 -3.00 -12.96
C PRO A 33 6.63 -3.78 -11.84
N PHE A 34 5.31 -3.98 -11.94
CA PHE A 34 4.54 -4.74 -10.95
C PHE A 34 4.83 -6.24 -11.03
N ASN A 35 4.82 -6.83 -12.22
CA ASN A 35 5.16 -8.25 -12.41
C ASN A 35 6.57 -8.54 -11.87
N ARG A 36 7.53 -7.62 -12.11
CA ARG A 36 8.91 -7.70 -11.58
C ARG A 36 8.96 -7.55 -10.06
N LEU A 37 8.16 -6.66 -9.46
CA LEU A 37 8.02 -6.54 -8.00
C LEU A 37 7.53 -7.86 -7.37
N VAL A 38 6.52 -8.52 -7.95
CA VAL A 38 5.99 -9.80 -7.45
C VAL A 38 7.05 -10.91 -7.57
N GLY A 39 7.76 -11.02 -8.70
CA GLY A 39 8.85 -11.98 -8.87
C GLY A 39 9.98 -11.78 -7.86
N LEU A 40 10.44 -10.53 -7.70
CA LEU A 40 11.47 -10.15 -6.73
C LEU A 40 11.01 -10.36 -5.28
N LYS A 41 9.71 -10.20 -4.98
CA LYS A 41 9.13 -10.46 -3.65
C LYS A 41 9.27 -11.93 -3.25
N ALA A 42 8.99 -12.84 -4.18
CA ALA A 42 9.10 -14.27 -3.96
C ALA A 42 10.56 -14.72 -3.82
N ASP A 43 11.47 -14.17 -4.63
CA ASP A 43 12.91 -14.44 -4.54
C ASP A 43 13.54 -13.95 -3.22
N ILE A 44 13.21 -12.73 -2.76
CA ILE A 44 13.62 -12.26 -1.43
C ILE A 44 13.07 -13.19 -0.33
N GLU A 45 11.80 -13.63 -0.41
CA GLU A 45 11.25 -14.56 0.59
C GLU A 45 11.87 -15.97 0.54
N GLN A 46 12.34 -16.41 -0.62
CA GLN A 46 13.06 -17.67 -0.80
C GLN A 46 14.49 -17.62 -0.23
N ARG A 47 15.17 -16.47 -0.32
CA ARG A 47 16.57 -16.31 0.10
C ARG A 47 16.73 -15.83 1.55
N HIS A 48 15.89 -14.89 1.98
CA HIS A 48 15.98 -14.18 3.27
C HIS A 48 14.82 -14.48 4.23
N GLY A 49 13.93 -15.40 3.86
CA GLY A 49 12.76 -15.79 4.66
C GLY A 49 11.60 -14.78 4.59
N ARG A 50 10.53 -15.07 5.33
CA ARG A 50 9.26 -14.34 5.17
C ARG A 50 9.34 -12.89 5.66
N VAL A 51 9.21 -11.94 4.75
CA VAL A 51 9.24 -10.49 5.01
C VAL A 51 7.99 -9.79 4.46
N ARG A 52 7.52 -8.75 5.14
CA ARG A 52 6.55 -7.77 4.61
C ARG A 52 7.31 -6.70 3.83
N ILE A 53 6.85 -6.33 2.64
CA ILE A 53 7.45 -5.24 1.84
C ILE A 53 6.32 -4.37 1.29
N GLU A 54 6.38 -3.07 1.55
CA GLU A 54 5.31 -2.12 1.23
C GLU A 54 5.87 -0.93 0.45
N CYS A 55 5.29 -0.66 -0.72
CA CYS A 55 5.60 0.48 -1.58
C CYS A 55 4.91 1.74 -1.04
N PHE A 56 5.70 2.76 -0.72
CA PHE A 56 5.28 4.10 -0.32
C PHE A 56 4.16 4.15 0.76
N PRO A 57 4.27 3.39 1.88
CA PRO A 57 3.17 3.12 2.82
C PRO A 57 2.54 4.34 3.50
N PHE A 58 3.18 5.52 3.41
CA PHE A 58 2.73 6.76 4.04
C PHE A 58 2.66 7.95 3.07
N LEU A 59 2.77 7.70 1.77
CA LEU A 59 2.72 8.74 0.74
C LEU A 59 1.26 9.16 0.49
N LYS A 60 0.83 10.28 1.09
CA LYS A 60 -0.50 10.85 0.86
C LYS A 60 -0.60 11.67 -0.42
N ASN A 61 0.47 12.38 -0.78
CA ASN A 61 0.53 13.20 -1.99
C ASN A 61 1.22 12.41 -3.11
N ILE A 62 0.42 11.79 -3.97
CA ILE A 62 0.87 11.00 -5.11
C ILE A 62 0.66 11.78 -6.42
N GLY A 63 -0.49 12.45 -6.55
CA GLY A 63 -0.92 13.13 -7.78
C GLY A 63 -2.01 12.33 -8.50
N ASP A 64 -1.68 11.74 -9.64
CA ASP A 64 -2.62 11.04 -10.53
C ASP A 64 -2.27 9.55 -10.74
N ASN A 65 -3.00 8.85 -11.62
CA ASN A 65 -2.73 7.44 -11.92
C ASN A 65 -1.38 7.24 -12.67
N ALA A 66 -0.89 8.23 -13.42
CA ALA A 66 0.42 8.15 -14.06
C ALA A 66 1.56 8.30 -13.04
N ALA A 67 1.41 9.22 -12.07
CA ALA A 67 2.32 9.35 -10.94
C ALA A 67 2.32 8.09 -10.07
N GLN A 68 1.16 7.46 -9.81
CA GLN A 68 1.13 6.16 -9.14
C GLN A 68 1.99 5.11 -9.87
N ALA A 69 1.88 5.01 -11.21
CA ALA A 69 2.69 4.10 -12.00
C ALA A 69 4.19 4.40 -11.89
N GLU A 70 4.58 5.69 -11.84
CA GLU A 70 5.97 6.08 -11.58
C GLU A 70 6.45 5.62 -10.19
N TYR A 71 5.63 5.79 -9.15
CA TYR A 71 5.97 5.29 -7.80
C TYR A 71 6.04 3.76 -7.71
N VAL A 72 5.31 3.01 -8.55
CA VAL A 72 5.52 1.54 -8.67
C VAL A 72 6.90 1.24 -9.27
N GLY A 73 7.34 2.00 -10.29
CA GLY A 73 8.70 1.94 -10.84
C GLY A 73 9.77 2.24 -9.79
N ARG A 74 9.65 3.38 -9.09
CA ARG A 74 10.53 3.77 -7.99
C ARG A 74 10.57 2.74 -6.86
N CYS A 75 9.45 2.07 -6.57
CA CYS A 75 9.40 0.99 -5.58
C CYS A 75 10.25 -0.22 -6.03
N LEU A 76 10.21 -0.57 -7.32
CA LEU A 76 11.02 -1.66 -7.88
C LEU A 76 12.53 -1.35 -7.77
N GLU A 77 12.95 -0.12 -8.05
CA GLU A 77 14.34 0.32 -7.90
C GLU A 77 14.82 0.17 -6.44
N GLY A 78 14.07 0.74 -5.49
CA GLY A 78 14.40 0.62 -4.06
C GLY A 78 14.38 -0.82 -3.55
N MET A 79 13.50 -1.67 -4.08
CA MET A 79 13.42 -3.09 -3.74
C MET A 79 14.57 -3.91 -4.35
N GLN A 80 15.08 -3.53 -5.52
CA GLN A 80 16.27 -4.13 -6.13
C GLN A 80 17.54 -3.81 -5.32
N THR A 81 17.70 -2.55 -4.89
CA THR A 81 18.79 -2.17 -3.97
C THR A 81 18.66 -2.89 -2.62
N LEU A 82 17.45 -3.02 -2.08
CA LEU A 82 17.19 -3.76 -0.84
C LEU A 82 17.57 -5.25 -0.96
N ALA A 83 17.24 -5.91 -2.08
CA ALA A 83 17.60 -7.30 -2.31
C ALA A 83 19.13 -7.51 -2.29
N GLN A 84 19.88 -6.66 -2.99
CA GLN A 84 21.35 -6.70 -3.03
C GLN A 84 21.98 -6.42 -1.65
N ALA A 85 21.38 -5.50 -0.88
CA ALA A 85 21.85 -5.17 0.45
C ALA A 85 21.57 -6.29 1.46
N LEU A 86 20.45 -7.00 1.35
CA LEU A 86 20.14 -8.19 2.15
C LEU A 86 21.12 -9.35 1.85
N ASP A 87 21.61 -9.51 0.63
CA ASP A 87 22.67 -10.48 0.32
C ASP A 87 24.01 -10.16 0.98
N THR A 88 24.22 -8.89 1.36
CA THR A 88 25.37 -8.43 2.14
C THR A 88 25.11 -8.46 3.66
N VAL A 89 23.84 -8.42 4.07
CA VAL A 89 23.38 -8.31 5.48
C VAL A 89 22.15 -9.20 5.71
N PRO A 90 22.28 -10.55 5.62
CA PRO A 90 21.12 -11.46 5.72
C PRO A 90 20.48 -11.40 7.11
N ASP A 91 21.29 -11.39 8.17
CA ASP A 91 20.85 -11.28 9.58
C ASP A 91 20.47 -9.84 9.99
N SER A 92 19.75 -9.13 9.12
CA SER A 92 19.35 -7.73 9.33
C SER A 92 18.33 -7.52 10.45
N GLY A 93 17.74 -8.57 11.02
CA GLY A 93 16.80 -8.53 12.16
C GLY A 93 15.41 -7.91 11.87
N TYR A 94 15.29 -7.17 10.77
CA TYR A 94 14.04 -6.62 10.26
C TYR A 94 13.13 -7.69 9.65
N ARG A 95 11.82 -7.48 9.75
CA ARG A 95 10.78 -8.35 9.17
C ARG A 95 9.76 -7.61 8.33
N GLU A 96 9.76 -6.27 8.41
CA GLU A 96 8.95 -5.39 7.59
C GLU A 96 9.82 -4.29 6.99
N PHE A 97 9.73 -4.11 5.67
CA PHE A 97 10.37 -3.02 4.96
C PHE A 97 9.33 -2.12 4.29
N GLY A 98 9.53 -0.80 4.37
CA GLY A 98 8.75 0.18 3.61
C GLY A 98 9.65 0.91 2.63
N ILE A 99 9.49 0.66 1.32
CA ILE A 99 10.19 1.44 0.29
C ILE A 99 9.55 2.83 0.24
N GLY A 100 10.32 3.90 0.41
CA GLY A 100 9.77 5.25 0.55
C GLY A 100 10.81 6.36 0.36
N THR A 101 10.55 7.53 0.92
CA THR A 101 11.35 8.75 0.68
C THR A 101 12.42 9.03 1.74
N ARG A 102 12.54 8.19 2.78
CA ARG A 102 13.49 8.37 3.89
C ARG A 102 13.86 7.04 4.54
N PHE A 103 15.05 6.96 5.11
CA PHE A 103 15.38 5.94 6.10
C PHE A 103 14.68 6.24 7.43
N LEU A 104 14.05 5.23 8.05
CA LEU A 104 13.41 5.38 9.36
C LEU A 104 13.25 4.03 10.08
N ARG A 105 13.81 3.90 11.29
CA ARG A 105 13.50 2.78 12.19
C ARG A 105 12.26 3.08 13.02
N SER A 106 11.27 2.20 12.96
CA SER A 106 10.02 2.33 13.71
C SER A 106 9.46 0.95 14.06
N GLY A 107 8.18 0.88 14.48
CA GLY A 107 7.45 -0.37 14.66
C GLY A 107 8.03 -1.35 15.69
N GLY A 108 8.83 -0.88 16.65
CA GLY A 108 9.47 -1.74 17.64
C GLY A 108 10.64 -2.55 17.08
N PHE A 109 11.55 -1.88 16.36
CA PHE A 109 12.82 -2.42 15.84
C PHE A 109 12.72 -3.42 14.68
N HIS A 110 11.55 -3.98 14.37
CA HIS A 110 11.38 -4.92 13.26
C HIS A 110 10.93 -4.27 11.94
N THR A 111 10.62 -2.97 11.94
CA THR A 111 10.28 -2.19 10.75
C THR A 111 11.41 -1.21 10.37
N LEU A 112 11.88 -1.29 9.13
CA LEU A 112 12.77 -0.29 8.51
C LEU A 112 12.09 0.32 7.29
N LEU A 113 11.89 1.64 7.30
CA LEU A 113 11.67 2.37 6.04
C LEU A 113 13.03 2.62 5.41
N VAL A 114 13.09 2.48 4.08
CA VAL A 114 14.29 2.72 3.27
C VAL A 114 14.00 3.74 2.18
N LYS A 115 15.01 4.49 1.80
CA LYS A 115 14.92 5.44 0.69
C LYS A 115 14.92 4.65 -0.64
N TRP A 116 14.02 4.97 -1.56
CA TRP A 116 13.87 4.25 -2.83
C TRP A 116 15.08 4.48 -3.76
N ASP A 117 15.57 5.71 -3.81
CA ASP A 117 16.79 6.15 -4.47
C ASP A 117 18.00 6.14 -3.51
N ALA A 118 18.10 5.09 -2.70
CA ALA A 118 19.31 4.78 -1.94
C ALA A 118 20.35 4.08 -2.82
N THR A 119 21.63 4.37 -2.59
CA THR A 119 22.72 3.52 -3.06
C THR A 119 22.78 2.21 -2.26
N ALA A 120 23.40 1.16 -2.82
CA ALA A 120 23.63 -0.09 -2.11
C ALA A 120 24.43 0.11 -0.81
N ALA A 121 25.37 1.07 -0.77
CA ALA A 121 26.15 1.39 0.42
C ALA A 121 25.30 1.99 1.56
N GLU A 122 24.41 2.94 1.24
CA GLU A 122 23.45 3.50 2.21
C GLU A 122 22.47 2.43 2.72
N MET A 123 22.00 1.57 1.81
CA MET A 123 21.08 0.48 2.16
C MET A 123 21.75 -0.54 3.10
N VAL A 124 22.99 -0.95 2.82
CA VAL A 124 23.79 -1.84 3.69
C VAL A 124 24.03 -1.19 5.05
N ALA A 125 24.42 0.09 5.10
CA ALA A 125 24.62 0.82 6.37
C ALA A 125 23.33 0.88 7.21
N ALA A 126 22.18 1.14 6.57
CA ALA A 126 20.88 1.18 7.24
C ALA A 126 20.45 -0.17 7.84
N LEU A 127 20.78 -1.29 7.18
CA LEU A 127 20.54 -2.66 7.64
C LEU A 127 21.51 -3.11 8.75
N GLN A 128 22.76 -2.65 8.73
CA GLN A 128 23.78 -2.98 9.73
C GLN A 128 23.60 -2.25 11.06
N GLU A 129 23.14 -1.00 11.02
CA GLU A 129 22.92 -0.17 12.21
C GLU A 129 21.67 -0.61 12.99
N GLN A 130 21.78 -1.73 13.70
CA GLN A 130 20.75 -2.30 14.58
C GLN A 130 20.96 -1.86 16.05
N SER A 131 19.87 -1.72 16.81
CA SER A 131 19.96 -1.50 18.26
C SER A 131 20.29 -2.81 19.01
N THR A 132 21.19 -2.73 19.99
CA THR A 132 21.60 -3.91 20.80
C THR A 132 20.43 -4.49 21.61
N PRO A 133 20.50 -5.73 22.13
CA PRO A 133 19.50 -6.24 23.08
C PRO A 133 19.23 -5.27 24.25
N GLU A 134 20.28 -4.70 24.82
CA GLU A 134 20.25 -3.83 26.01
C GLU A 134 19.60 -2.48 25.69
N GLU A 135 19.87 -1.91 24.52
CA GLU A 135 19.20 -0.69 24.04
C GLU A 135 17.71 -0.92 23.78
N ARG A 136 17.35 -2.08 23.22
CA ARG A 136 15.96 -2.47 22.96
C ARG A 136 15.19 -2.63 24.27
N ASP A 137 15.73 -3.35 25.24
CA ASP A 137 15.13 -3.53 26.56
C ASP A 137 15.04 -2.22 27.34
N ARG A 138 16.05 -1.35 27.24
CA ARG A 138 16.04 0.00 27.83
C ARG A 138 14.94 0.88 27.22
N LEU A 139 14.77 0.87 25.89
CA LEU A 139 13.70 1.62 25.22
C LEU A 139 12.32 1.07 25.61
N VAL A 140 12.11 -0.24 25.53
CA VAL A 140 10.84 -0.90 25.88
C VAL A 140 10.47 -0.61 27.33
N SER A 141 11.44 -0.64 28.25
CA SER A 141 11.24 -0.30 29.66
C SER A 141 10.90 1.18 29.86
N LYS A 142 11.59 2.11 29.17
CA LYS A 142 11.27 3.55 29.20
C LYS A 142 9.86 3.83 28.68
N VAL A 143 9.49 3.26 27.52
CA VAL A 143 8.16 3.41 26.93
C VAL A 143 7.07 2.82 27.84
N ARG A 144 7.31 1.65 28.44
CA ARG A 144 6.38 1.04 29.42
C ARG A 144 6.18 1.94 30.65
N GLY A 145 7.26 2.53 31.16
CA GLY A 145 7.20 3.51 32.26
C GLY A 145 6.39 4.75 31.90
N LEU A 146 6.71 5.40 30.79
CA LEU A 146 5.99 6.60 30.32
C LEU A 146 4.50 6.32 30.08
N LYS A 147 4.16 5.22 29.40
CA LYS A 147 2.75 4.83 29.21
C LYS A 147 2.03 4.61 30.54
N LYS A 148 2.69 4.03 31.56
CA LYS A 148 2.08 3.88 32.90
C LYS A 148 1.79 5.25 33.54
N THR A 149 2.72 6.21 33.46
CA THR A 149 2.50 7.57 33.98
C THR A 149 1.31 8.23 33.27
N ILE A 150 1.30 8.23 31.94
CA ILE A 150 0.23 8.82 31.12
C ILE A 150 -1.13 8.19 31.47
N LEU A 151 -1.22 6.85 31.51
CA LEU A 151 -2.46 6.13 31.83
C LEU A 151 -2.84 6.17 33.33
N THR A 152 -2.05 6.81 34.18
CA THR A 152 -2.44 7.16 35.56
C THR A 152 -3.17 8.52 35.62
N HIS A 153 -2.99 9.36 34.60
CA HIS A 153 -3.53 10.74 34.55
C HIS A 153 -4.64 10.92 33.50
N PHE A 154 -4.74 10.03 32.50
CA PHE A 154 -5.68 10.16 31.39
C PHE A 154 -6.43 8.85 31.07
N GLN A 155 -7.72 8.97 30.75
CA GLN A 155 -8.57 7.84 30.35
C GLN A 155 -8.46 7.56 28.85
N PHE A 156 -7.29 7.06 28.41
CA PHE A 156 -7.11 6.54 27.06
C PHE A 156 -7.28 5.02 27.05
N ARG A 157 -8.12 4.49 26.15
CA ARG A 157 -8.22 3.03 25.96
C ARG A 157 -6.96 2.49 25.27
N ASP A 158 -6.53 3.15 24.20
CA ASP A 158 -5.31 2.81 23.46
C ASP A 158 -4.36 4.01 23.36
N LEU A 159 -3.05 3.76 23.43
CA LEU A 159 -2.00 4.78 23.30
C LEU A 159 -0.84 4.20 22.48
N TYR A 160 -0.57 4.74 21.29
CA TYR A 160 0.48 4.25 20.41
C TYR A 160 1.15 5.35 19.56
N CYS A 161 2.15 4.96 18.77
CA CYS A 161 2.87 5.83 17.84
C CYS A 161 2.70 5.26 16.43
N THR A 162 2.57 6.11 15.41
CA THR A 162 2.54 5.69 14.01
C THR A 162 3.90 5.15 13.57
N LYS A 163 3.91 4.36 12.49
CA LYS A 163 5.14 3.94 11.80
C LYS A 163 5.81 5.08 10.99
N THR A 164 5.24 6.29 10.97
CA THR A 164 5.82 7.47 10.31
C THR A 164 6.85 8.22 11.15
N ILE A 165 6.95 7.92 12.45
CA ILE A 165 7.91 8.54 13.37
C ILE A 165 8.92 7.52 13.91
N SER A 166 10.11 8.01 14.28
CA SER A 166 11.15 7.19 14.90
C SER A 166 10.82 6.84 16.35
N ASN A 167 11.48 5.81 16.86
CA ASN A 167 11.47 5.47 18.30
C ASN A 167 11.84 6.67 19.20
N ALA A 168 12.76 7.53 18.77
CA ALA A 168 13.18 8.71 19.53
C ALA A 168 12.11 9.82 19.55
N GLN A 169 11.45 10.08 18.41
CA GLN A 169 10.32 11.02 18.33
C GLN A 169 9.13 10.52 19.17
N CYS A 170 8.81 9.23 19.10
CA CYS A 170 7.77 8.59 19.90
C CYS A 170 8.04 8.73 21.41
N VAL A 171 9.29 8.47 21.86
CA VAL A 171 9.69 8.64 23.27
C VAL A 171 9.59 10.11 23.69
N LYS A 172 10.12 11.06 22.90
CA LYS A 172 10.04 12.50 23.23
C LYS A 172 8.59 12.95 23.41
N ALA A 173 7.70 12.54 22.52
CA ALA A 173 6.28 12.87 22.60
C ALA A 173 5.61 12.27 23.85
N TYR A 174 5.98 11.05 24.24
CA TYR A 174 5.52 10.45 25.50
C TYR A 174 6.12 11.12 26.74
N GLU A 175 7.34 11.67 26.67
CA GLU A 175 7.89 12.50 27.75
C GLU A 175 7.10 13.82 27.90
N THR A 176 6.80 14.49 26.78
CA THR A 176 5.95 15.69 26.78
C THR A 176 4.53 15.40 27.28
N LEU A 177 3.89 14.33 26.80
CA LEU A 177 2.56 13.91 27.24
C LEU A 177 2.52 13.47 28.72
N ALA A 178 3.60 12.88 29.24
CA ALA A 178 3.73 12.53 30.66
C ALA A 178 4.00 13.75 31.58
N SER A 179 4.42 14.89 31.01
CA SER A 179 4.61 16.15 31.75
C SER A 179 3.37 17.07 31.78
N ILE A 180 2.26 16.68 31.14
CA ILE A 180 1.00 17.43 31.22
C ILE A 180 0.32 17.11 32.55
N GLU A 181 0.16 18.12 33.41
CA GLU A 181 -0.59 17.98 34.65
C GLU A 181 -2.08 17.69 34.34
N PRO A 182 -2.70 16.71 35.03
CA PRO A 182 -4.13 16.44 34.87
C PRO A 182 -4.97 17.56 35.47
N ASP A 183 -6.04 17.93 34.77
CA ASP A 183 -7.13 18.75 35.29
C ASP A 183 -8.47 18.02 35.15
N GLN A 184 -9.53 18.56 35.73
CA GLN A 184 -10.85 17.94 35.71
C GLN A 184 -11.42 17.81 34.29
N MET A 185 -11.20 18.80 33.42
CA MET A 185 -11.70 18.78 32.04
C MET A 185 -10.96 17.76 31.16
N LEU A 186 -9.68 17.49 31.45
CA LEU A 186 -8.89 16.39 30.88
C LEU A 186 -9.34 15.02 31.42
N SER A 187 -9.60 14.92 32.73
CA SER A 187 -10.01 13.69 33.41
C SER A 187 -11.33 13.14 32.90
N ASP A 188 -12.23 14.04 32.48
CA ASP A 188 -13.55 13.72 31.90
C ASP A 188 -13.49 13.34 30.39
N LYS A 189 -12.32 13.34 29.73
CA LYS A 189 -12.20 12.92 28.33
C LYS A 189 -11.82 11.44 28.21
N GLN A 190 -12.69 10.67 27.57
CA GLN A 190 -12.43 9.29 27.18
C GLN A 190 -12.12 9.21 25.68
N TRP A 191 -10.84 9.09 25.35
CA TRP A 191 -10.38 8.90 23.96
C TRP A 191 -10.25 7.41 23.65
N GLY A 192 -10.82 6.98 22.52
CA GLY A 192 -10.75 5.60 22.04
C GLY A 192 -9.32 5.19 21.73
N ALA A 193 -8.56 6.08 21.10
CA ALA A 193 -7.09 6.01 21.08
C ALA A 193 -6.46 7.41 21.09
N VAL A 194 -5.22 7.50 21.61
CA VAL A 194 -4.32 8.64 21.40
C VAL A 194 -3.10 8.16 20.61
N VAL A 195 -2.80 8.85 19.51
CA VAL A 195 -1.86 8.40 18.49
C VAL A 195 -0.83 9.48 18.21
N ILE A 196 0.44 9.19 18.51
CA ILE A 196 1.55 10.10 18.19
C ILE A 196 1.95 9.92 16.72
N SER A 197 2.04 11.02 15.97
CA SER A 197 2.28 11.04 14.52
C SER A 197 3.21 12.18 14.09
N ASP A 198 3.58 12.23 12.82
CA ASP A 198 4.15 13.42 12.15
C ASP A 198 3.06 14.31 11.52
N THR A 199 1.79 13.86 11.51
CA THR A 199 0.64 14.60 10.97
C THR A 199 -0.47 14.77 12.00
N LEU A 200 -1.30 15.82 11.84
CA LEU A 200 -2.45 16.13 12.71
C LEU A 200 -3.81 15.81 12.07
N THR A 201 -3.79 15.26 10.85
CA THR A 201 -4.93 14.77 10.08
C THR A 201 -5.77 13.77 10.89
N PRO A 202 -7.06 14.03 11.16
CA PRO A 202 -7.96 13.04 11.73
C PRO A 202 -8.05 11.77 10.87
N GLY A 203 -8.34 10.62 11.50
CA GLY A 203 -8.74 9.40 10.80
C GLY A 203 -10.25 9.37 10.53
N GLU A 204 -10.74 8.23 10.03
CA GLU A 204 -12.18 7.97 9.88
C GLU A 204 -12.89 7.78 11.24
N ASP A 205 -12.17 7.29 12.26
CA ASP A 205 -12.67 7.12 13.61
C ASP A 205 -12.48 8.43 14.42
N PRO A 206 -13.57 9.14 14.79
CA PRO A 206 -13.48 10.40 15.51
C PRO A 206 -13.10 10.23 16.99
N THR A 207 -13.06 9.00 17.51
CA THR A 207 -12.58 8.68 18.87
C THR A 207 -11.06 8.56 18.94
N VAL A 208 -10.36 8.66 17.80
CA VAL A 208 -8.90 8.60 17.69
C VAL A 208 -8.31 10.01 17.62
N LEU A 209 -7.70 10.47 18.71
CA LEU A 209 -6.98 11.74 18.75
C LEU A 209 -5.55 11.55 18.24
N LEU A 210 -5.18 12.27 17.17
CA LEU A 210 -3.78 12.41 16.77
C LEU A 210 -3.10 13.58 17.50
N LEU A 211 -1.88 13.35 17.98
CA LEU A 211 -0.96 14.36 18.50
C LEU A 211 0.33 14.32 17.65
N ARG A 212 0.94 15.47 17.37
CA ARG A 212 2.22 15.53 16.66
C ARG A 212 3.39 15.34 17.61
N HIS A 213 4.40 14.58 17.20
CA HIS A 213 5.54 14.21 18.04
C HIS A 213 6.43 15.39 18.50
N ASP A 214 6.21 16.58 17.95
CA ASP A 214 6.97 17.80 18.19
C ASP A 214 6.13 18.94 18.77
N GLN A 215 4.86 18.70 19.11
CA GLN A 215 4.04 19.70 19.81
C GLN A 215 4.58 19.97 21.22
N PRO A 216 4.52 21.24 21.71
CA PRO A 216 4.74 21.54 23.12
C PRO A 216 3.58 21.02 23.98
N ALA A 217 3.79 20.94 25.30
CA ALA A 217 2.85 20.36 26.26
C ALA A 217 1.49 21.08 26.24
N GLU A 218 1.51 22.40 26.08
CA GLU A 218 0.34 23.28 26.03
C GLU A 218 -0.55 22.95 24.82
N ALA A 219 0.05 22.75 23.63
CA ALA A 219 -0.67 22.43 22.40
C ALA A 219 -1.14 20.95 22.35
N MET A 220 -0.46 20.06 23.08
CA MET A 220 -0.98 18.71 23.34
C MET A 220 -2.18 18.77 24.29
N ARG A 221 -2.12 19.57 25.37
CA ARG A 221 -3.21 19.77 26.33
C ARG A 221 -4.46 20.37 25.67
N GLU A 222 -4.29 21.40 24.83
CA GLU A 222 -5.37 21.99 24.03
C GLU A 222 -6.04 20.96 23.12
N ARG A 223 -5.26 20.10 22.45
CA ARG A 223 -5.82 19.00 21.64
C ARG A 223 -6.54 17.95 22.48
N LEU A 224 -6.04 17.62 23.67
CA LEU A 224 -6.65 16.64 24.56
C LEU A 224 -8.00 17.08 25.12
N THR A 225 -8.18 18.38 25.41
CA THR A 225 -9.44 18.95 25.92
C THR A 225 -10.47 19.20 24.82
N THR A 226 -10.04 19.43 23.58
CA THR A 226 -10.92 19.67 22.42
C THR A 226 -11.70 18.41 22.05
N ASN A 227 -12.96 18.31 22.50
CA ASN A 227 -13.85 17.15 22.27
C ASN A 227 -14.36 17.05 20.82
N LYS A 228 -13.45 16.87 19.85
CA LYS A 228 -13.83 16.66 18.44
C LYS A 228 -14.64 15.38 18.23
N ALA A 229 -14.47 14.36 19.07
CA ALA A 229 -15.28 13.14 19.01
C ALA A 229 -16.79 13.43 19.10
N GLY A 230 -17.18 14.41 19.93
CA GLY A 230 -18.57 14.81 20.11
C GLY A 230 -19.14 15.69 18.99
N THR A 231 -18.35 16.59 18.39
CA THR A 231 -18.86 17.58 17.41
C THR A 231 -18.60 17.21 15.94
N PHE A 232 -17.62 16.34 15.65
CA PHE A 232 -17.19 16.01 14.29
C PHE A 232 -18.35 15.57 13.38
N TRP A 233 -19.29 14.76 13.88
CA TRP A 233 -20.43 14.30 13.09
C TRP A 233 -21.46 15.40 12.81
N ASP A 234 -21.63 16.37 13.71
CA ASP A 234 -22.53 17.51 13.48
C ASP A 234 -21.88 18.55 12.54
N GLU A 235 -20.60 18.86 12.75
CA GLU A 235 -19.78 19.67 11.83
C GLU A 235 -19.80 19.07 10.41
N ARG A 236 -19.64 17.76 10.27
CA ARG A 236 -19.70 17.05 8.98
C ARG A 236 -21.10 16.97 8.40
N ARG A 237 -22.15 16.81 9.23
CA ARG A 237 -23.54 16.79 8.76
C ARG A 237 -23.88 18.08 8.03
N HIS A 238 -23.57 19.24 8.63
CA HIS A 238 -23.85 20.54 8.00
C HIS A 238 -23.12 20.76 6.67
N VAL A 239 -21.89 20.24 6.52
CA VAL A 239 -21.18 20.28 5.23
C VAL A 239 -21.89 19.41 4.18
N TYR A 240 -22.34 18.21 4.54
CA TYR A 240 -23.08 17.33 3.63
C TYR A 240 -24.50 17.85 3.32
N GLU A 241 -25.20 18.46 4.28
CA GLU A 241 -26.49 19.15 4.08
C GLU A 241 -26.34 20.30 3.07
N GLU A 242 -25.27 21.10 3.16
CA GLU A 242 -25.00 22.20 2.23
C GLU A 242 -24.55 21.72 0.85
N MET A 243 -23.74 20.64 0.76
CA MET A 243 -23.42 19.99 -0.51
C MET A 243 -24.67 19.44 -1.20
N GLU A 244 -25.59 18.87 -0.43
CA GLU A 244 -26.87 18.33 -0.90
C GLU A 244 -27.77 19.43 -1.43
N GLU A 245 -27.95 20.52 -0.67
CA GLU A 245 -28.73 21.71 -1.07
C GLU A 245 -28.20 22.34 -2.36
N LYS A 246 -26.88 22.56 -2.46
CA LYS A 246 -26.27 23.28 -3.58
C LYS A 246 -26.05 22.43 -4.82
N PHE A 247 -25.66 21.17 -4.65
CA PHE A 247 -25.11 20.36 -5.73
C PHE A 247 -25.82 19.02 -5.94
N GLY A 248 -26.64 18.56 -4.99
CA GLY A 248 -27.22 17.20 -4.94
C GLY A 248 -28.08 16.83 -6.15
N GLU A 249 -28.79 17.79 -6.78
CA GLU A 249 -29.48 17.52 -8.05
C GLU A 249 -28.50 17.21 -9.19
N GLY A 250 -27.40 17.98 -9.30
CA GLY A 250 -26.38 17.74 -10.31
C GLY A 250 -25.70 16.38 -10.13
N PHE A 251 -25.36 16.03 -8.89
CA PHE A 251 -24.77 14.73 -8.56
C PHE A 251 -25.71 13.57 -8.89
N ARG A 252 -26.99 13.62 -8.48
CA ARG A 252 -27.94 12.51 -8.74
C ARG A 252 -28.47 12.43 -10.17
N ARG A 253 -28.86 13.55 -10.78
CA ARG A 253 -29.58 13.55 -12.07
C ARG A 253 -28.67 13.67 -13.30
N LYS A 254 -27.59 14.44 -13.20
CA LYS A 254 -26.70 14.72 -14.35
C LYS A 254 -25.47 13.81 -14.34
N LEU A 255 -24.66 13.86 -13.28
CA LEU A 255 -23.45 13.03 -13.13
C LEU A 255 -23.79 11.56 -12.84
N GLN A 256 -24.87 11.33 -12.07
CA GLN A 256 -25.25 10.03 -11.51
C GLN A 256 -24.18 9.46 -10.56
N ALA A 257 -23.59 10.32 -9.72
CA ALA A 257 -22.70 9.97 -8.62
C ALA A 257 -23.49 9.99 -7.29
N PRO A 258 -24.01 8.85 -6.80
CA PRO A 258 -24.87 8.82 -5.61
C PRO A 258 -24.10 8.98 -4.29
N ASN A 259 -22.79 8.78 -4.28
CA ASN A 259 -21.96 8.81 -3.07
C ASN A 259 -20.77 9.78 -3.26
N VAL A 260 -20.92 11.04 -2.84
CA VAL A 260 -19.83 12.01 -2.81
C VAL A 260 -19.41 12.25 -1.37
N PHE A 261 -18.13 12.06 -1.07
CA PHE A 261 -17.55 12.19 0.26
C PHE A 261 -16.41 13.21 0.27
N CYS A 262 -16.13 13.81 1.43
CA CYS A 262 -14.95 14.62 1.66
C CYS A 262 -14.06 13.98 2.73
N ASP A 263 -12.74 13.94 2.50
CA ASP A 263 -11.77 13.39 3.44
C ASP A 263 -11.88 14.04 4.84
N PRO A 264 -11.61 13.30 5.94
CA PRO A 264 -11.62 13.82 7.31
C PRO A 264 -10.65 15.00 7.56
N ASP A 265 -9.71 15.23 6.64
CA ASP A 265 -8.67 16.26 6.74
C ASP A 265 -9.01 17.58 6.03
N LEU A 266 -10.06 17.61 5.19
CA LEU A 266 -10.56 18.83 4.56
C LEU A 266 -11.40 19.67 5.52
N ASN A 267 -11.32 20.99 5.39
CA ASN A 267 -12.27 21.92 6.01
C ASN A 267 -13.51 22.13 5.10
N ARG A 268 -14.50 22.87 5.59
CA ARG A 268 -15.76 23.14 4.88
C ARG A 268 -15.56 23.82 3.51
N GLU A 269 -14.72 24.85 3.43
CA GLU A 269 -14.45 25.59 2.20
C GLU A 269 -13.79 24.68 1.15
N GLU A 270 -12.79 23.90 1.57
CA GLU A 270 -12.07 22.96 0.72
C GLU A 270 -13.01 21.88 0.15
N CYS A 271 -13.83 21.27 1.02
CA CYS A 271 -14.82 20.27 0.64
C CYS A 271 -15.87 20.84 -0.34
N LEU A 272 -16.40 22.04 -0.08
CA LEU A 272 -17.38 22.70 -0.97
C LEU A 272 -16.78 23.08 -2.32
N LYS A 273 -15.51 23.53 -2.37
CA LYS A 273 -14.80 23.83 -3.63
C LYS A 273 -14.64 22.59 -4.51
N GLY A 274 -14.28 21.45 -3.91
CA GLY A 274 -14.22 20.18 -4.62
C GLY A 274 -15.60 19.70 -5.09
N ALA A 275 -16.65 19.94 -4.30
CA ALA A 275 -18.03 19.62 -4.66
C ALA A 275 -18.55 20.48 -5.83
N GLU A 276 -18.25 21.79 -5.82
CA GLU A 276 -18.53 22.71 -6.93
C GLU A 276 -17.81 22.29 -8.22
N THR A 277 -16.52 21.94 -8.11
CA THR A 277 -15.71 21.43 -9.22
C THR A 277 -16.32 20.17 -9.82
N LEU A 278 -16.72 19.20 -8.97
CA LEU A 278 -17.40 17.99 -9.41
C LEU A 278 -18.77 18.28 -10.06
N HIS A 279 -19.51 19.27 -9.56
CA HIS A 279 -20.79 19.68 -10.12
C HIS A 279 -20.65 20.29 -11.52
N ALA A 280 -19.58 21.06 -11.77
CA ALA A 280 -19.29 21.61 -13.10
C ALA A 280 -19.11 20.51 -14.17
N LEU A 281 -18.52 19.36 -13.81
CA LEU A 281 -18.35 18.21 -14.71
C LEU A 281 -19.67 17.50 -15.07
N ALA A 282 -20.73 17.71 -14.30
CA ALA A 282 -21.93 16.87 -14.30
C ALA A 282 -22.69 16.84 -15.64
N GLY A 283 -22.56 17.88 -16.48
CA GLY A 283 -23.10 17.86 -17.84
C GLY A 283 -22.24 17.04 -18.81
N ALA A 284 -20.94 17.32 -18.83
CA ALA A 284 -20.00 16.80 -19.83
C ALA A 284 -19.60 15.33 -19.60
N LEU A 285 -19.62 14.85 -18.35
CA LEU A 285 -19.29 13.45 -17.99
C LEU A 285 -20.52 12.64 -17.56
N SER A 286 -21.70 13.05 -18.05
CA SER A 286 -22.99 12.42 -17.78
C SER A 286 -23.16 11.02 -18.40
N ASP A 287 -22.24 10.58 -19.27
CA ASP A 287 -22.16 9.25 -19.90
C ASP A 287 -21.17 8.29 -19.21
N ARG A 288 -20.41 8.78 -18.21
CA ARG A 288 -19.44 7.98 -17.44
C ARG A 288 -20.11 7.31 -16.23
N PRO A 289 -19.69 6.10 -15.82
CA PRO A 289 -20.11 5.50 -14.56
C PRO A 289 -19.44 6.20 -13.37
N TRP A 290 -20.20 6.38 -12.29
CA TRP A 290 -19.72 6.96 -11.03
C TRP A 290 -20.30 6.16 -9.85
N GLY A 291 -19.44 5.86 -8.87
CA GLY A 291 -19.79 5.11 -7.66
C GLY A 291 -19.62 5.96 -6.42
N LYS A 292 -18.45 5.83 -5.78
CA LYS A 292 -17.94 6.71 -4.73
C LYS A 292 -16.99 7.74 -5.32
N VAL A 293 -17.13 9.00 -4.92
CA VAL A 293 -16.18 10.08 -5.27
C VAL A 293 -15.64 10.69 -3.99
N TRP A 294 -14.32 10.58 -3.78
CA TRP A 294 -13.62 11.12 -2.61
C TRP A 294 -12.92 12.45 -2.93
N ILE A 295 -13.55 13.55 -2.50
CA ILE A 295 -12.95 14.88 -2.51
C ILE A 295 -11.87 14.90 -1.41
N ASN A 296 -10.61 15.03 -1.81
CA ASN A 296 -9.45 14.88 -0.93
C ASN A 296 -8.40 15.98 -1.18
N ARG A 297 -7.39 16.03 -0.31
CA ARG A 297 -6.39 17.11 -0.31
C ARG A 297 -5.38 17.07 -1.46
N TYR A 298 -5.10 15.91 -2.06
CA TYR A 298 -3.87 15.73 -2.85
C TYR A 298 -4.04 15.11 -4.24
N ASN A 299 -4.97 14.18 -4.43
CA ASN A 299 -4.93 13.24 -5.55
C ASN A 299 -6.20 13.29 -6.41
N THR A 300 -6.02 13.24 -7.73
CA THR A 300 -7.13 13.08 -8.70
C THR A 300 -6.94 11.74 -9.40
N LEU A 301 -7.83 10.78 -9.11
CA LEU A 301 -7.65 9.37 -9.44
C LEU A 301 -8.90 8.74 -10.03
N ILE A 302 -8.71 7.91 -11.05
CA ILE A 302 -9.65 6.87 -11.45
C ILE A 302 -9.24 5.62 -10.66
N GLN A 303 -10.06 5.21 -9.70
CA GLN A 303 -9.78 4.04 -8.86
C GLN A 303 -10.35 2.78 -9.50
N SER A 304 -11.56 2.87 -10.07
CA SER A 304 -12.19 1.82 -10.86
C SER A 304 -13.09 2.41 -11.95
N ASP A 305 -13.82 1.55 -12.66
CA ASP A 305 -14.89 1.96 -13.57
C ASP A 305 -15.87 2.96 -12.91
N TYR A 306 -16.14 2.79 -11.61
CA TYR A 306 -17.11 3.59 -10.86
C TYR A 306 -16.43 4.57 -9.91
N ASP A 307 -15.47 4.12 -9.11
CA ASP A 307 -14.92 4.89 -7.99
C ASP A 307 -13.78 5.83 -8.43
N ALA A 308 -13.71 6.98 -7.77
CA ALA A 308 -12.77 8.06 -8.09
C ALA A 308 -12.36 8.86 -6.85
N ALA A 309 -11.24 9.56 -6.95
CA ALA A 309 -10.81 10.60 -6.01
C ALA A 309 -10.58 11.92 -6.76
N LEU A 310 -10.91 13.05 -6.14
CA LEU A 310 -10.80 14.39 -6.73
C LEU A 310 -9.98 15.30 -5.80
N ARG A 311 -8.87 15.87 -6.28
CA ARG A 311 -8.12 16.90 -5.54
C ARG A 311 -9.00 18.16 -5.42
N PHE A 312 -9.29 18.61 -4.20
CA PHE A 312 -10.31 19.63 -3.93
C PHE A 312 -10.11 21.00 -4.63
N ASP A 313 -8.88 21.30 -5.07
CA ASP A 313 -8.50 22.56 -5.71
C ASP A 313 -8.12 22.44 -7.19
N ILE A 314 -8.34 21.26 -7.80
CA ILE A 314 -8.14 21.04 -9.23
C ILE A 314 -9.03 21.98 -10.07
N ALA A 315 -8.51 22.43 -11.21
CA ALA A 315 -9.31 23.24 -12.13
C ALA A 315 -10.40 22.37 -12.81
N PRO A 316 -11.63 22.87 -13.03
CA PRO A 316 -12.69 22.11 -13.69
C PRO A 316 -12.29 21.56 -15.06
N GLU A 317 -11.49 22.29 -15.83
CA GLU A 317 -10.94 21.87 -17.12
C GLU A 317 -9.87 20.77 -17.00
N GLU A 318 -9.02 20.81 -15.98
CA GLU A 318 -8.01 19.77 -15.67
C GLU A 318 -8.72 18.48 -15.24
N ALA A 319 -9.74 18.58 -14.39
CA ALA A 319 -10.57 17.44 -14.00
C ALA A 319 -11.43 16.89 -15.15
N LEU A 320 -11.91 17.75 -16.06
CA LEU A 320 -12.66 17.33 -17.24
C LEU A 320 -11.80 16.51 -18.21
N ASP A 321 -10.60 16.99 -18.55
CA ASP A 321 -9.64 16.21 -19.33
C ASP A 321 -9.33 14.88 -18.61
N TYR A 322 -9.06 14.93 -17.30
CA TYR A 322 -8.70 13.74 -16.54
C TYR A 322 -9.79 12.66 -16.55
N PHE A 323 -11.03 13.02 -16.20
CA PHE A 323 -12.11 12.03 -16.10
C PHE A 323 -12.79 11.69 -17.44
N SER A 324 -12.53 12.45 -18.52
CA SER A 324 -12.88 12.03 -19.89
C SER A 324 -12.26 10.67 -20.28
N LYS A 325 -11.16 10.29 -19.61
CA LYS A 325 -10.42 9.04 -19.80
C LYS A 325 -11.11 7.82 -19.19
N LYS A 326 -12.10 8.00 -18.29
CA LYS A 326 -12.97 6.89 -17.83
C LYS A 326 -13.75 6.30 -19.00
N ALA A 327 -13.97 4.99 -19.00
CA ALA A 327 -14.86 4.34 -19.98
C ALA A 327 -16.31 4.85 -19.85
N THR A 328 -17.09 4.77 -20.94
CA THR A 328 -18.54 5.04 -20.93
C THR A 328 -19.30 3.90 -20.22
N ARG A 329 -20.54 4.16 -19.76
CA ARG A 329 -21.37 3.12 -19.11
C ARG A 329 -21.53 1.88 -19.99
N ASP A 330 -21.88 2.06 -21.27
CA ASP A 330 -22.04 0.98 -22.25
C ASP A 330 -20.78 0.12 -22.40
N ALA A 331 -19.61 0.77 -22.41
CA ALA A 331 -18.31 0.08 -22.52
C ALA A 331 -17.99 -0.73 -21.25
N VAL A 332 -18.32 -0.18 -20.06
CA VAL A 332 -18.19 -0.90 -18.78
C VAL A 332 -19.14 -2.09 -18.73
N GLU A 333 -20.42 -1.92 -19.07
CA GLU A 333 -21.41 -3.01 -19.09
C GLU A 333 -20.98 -4.15 -20.03
N ALA A 334 -20.48 -3.81 -21.23
CA ALA A 334 -19.95 -4.78 -22.16
C ALA A 334 -18.71 -5.52 -21.61
N ASN A 335 -17.79 -4.82 -20.96
CA ASN A 335 -16.58 -5.41 -20.37
C ASN A 335 -16.87 -6.29 -19.16
N VAL A 336 -17.80 -5.88 -18.27
CA VAL A 336 -18.28 -6.68 -17.13
C VAL A 336 -19.00 -7.94 -17.64
N THR A 337 -19.89 -7.80 -18.62
CA THR A 337 -20.61 -8.93 -19.24
C THR A 337 -19.67 -9.92 -19.93
N ALA A 338 -18.60 -9.44 -20.56
CA ALA A 338 -17.56 -10.29 -21.13
C ALA A 338 -16.71 -10.98 -20.04
N THR A 339 -16.36 -10.24 -18.99
CA THR A 339 -15.60 -10.72 -17.82
C THR A 339 -16.31 -11.88 -17.12
N GLU A 340 -17.57 -11.70 -16.71
CA GLU A 340 -18.34 -12.75 -16.04
C GLU A 340 -18.45 -14.01 -16.92
N ARG A 341 -18.66 -13.81 -18.23
CA ARG A 341 -18.76 -14.89 -19.20
C ARG A 341 -17.44 -15.66 -19.33
N TRP A 342 -16.30 -15.00 -19.22
CA TRP A 342 -15.00 -15.67 -19.20
C TRP A 342 -14.74 -16.39 -17.88
N GLU A 343 -14.97 -15.77 -16.72
CA GLU A 343 -14.77 -16.44 -15.43
C GLU A 343 -15.62 -17.72 -15.33
N LYS A 344 -16.90 -17.63 -15.70
CA LYS A 344 -17.83 -18.78 -15.72
C LYS A 344 -17.37 -19.89 -16.68
N LYS A 345 -16.73 -19.55 -17.80
CA LYS A 345 -16.19 -20.52 -18.79
C LYS A 345 -14.85 -21.13 -18.39
N LEU A 346 -13.97 -20.37 -17.75
CA LEU A 346 -12.59 -20.80 -17.46
C LEU A 346 -12.42 -21.41 -16.08
N LYS A 347 -13.47 -21.43 -15.24
CA LYS A 347 -13.47 -22.06 -13.92
C LYS A 347 -12.91 -23.49 -13.92
N ASN A 348 -13.19 -24.26 -14.97
CA ASN A 348 -12.65 -25.62 -15.18
C ASN A 348 -11.85 -25.61 -16.50
N ASN A 349 -10.54 -25.41 -16.44
CA ASN A 349 -9.64 -25.45 -17.61
C ASN A 349 -8.46 -26.42 -17.36
N SER A 350 -7.67 -26.71 -18.40
CA SER A 350 -6.62 -27.74 -18.35
C SER A 350 -5.45 -27.44 -17.42
N THR A 351 -5.23 -26.18 -17.02
CA THR A 351 -3.98 -25.77 -16.34
C THR A 351 -3.98 -25.97 -14.82
N GLY A 352 -5.14 -26.25 -14.22
CA GLY A 352 -5.35 -26.24 -12.76
C GLY A 352 -5.60 -24.84 -12.17
N LEU A 353 -5.15 -23.76 -12.84
CA LEU A 353 -5.36 -22.39 -12.36
C LEU A 353 -6.79 -21.89 -12.61
N ARG A 354 -7.47 -21.39 -11.57
CA ARG A 354 -8.64 -20.52 -11.74
C ARG A 354 -8.20 -19.09 -12.07
N ALA A 355 -8.56 -18.59 -13.24
CA ALA A 355 -8.44 -17.16 -13.54
C ALA A 355 -9.53 -16.36 -12.81
N VAL A 356 -9.14 -15.30 -12.11
CA VAL A 356 -10.02 -14.37 -11.39
C VAL A 356 -9.53 -12.92 -11.53
N CYS A 357 -10.40 -11.96 -11.26
CA CYS A 357 -10.03 -10.56 -11.06
C CYS A 357 -10.35 -10.14 -9.63
N ASP A 358 -9.55 -9.23 -9.05
CA ASP A 358 -10.08 -8.42 -7.93
C ASP A 358 -10.79 -7.20 -8.52
N LEU A 359 -12.12 -7.14 -8.35
CA LEU A 359 -12.94 -6.03 -8.83
C LEU A 359 -12.81 -4.77 -7.95
N ARG A 360 -12.09 -4.83 -6.82
CA ARG A 360 -11.76 -3.66 -5.99
C ARG A 360 -10.60 -2.88 -6.62
N GLY A 361 -10.86 -1.72 -7.19
CA GLY A 361 -9.80 -0.87 -7.75
C GLY A 361 -9.25 -1.38 -9.09
N LEU A 362 -10.12 -1.96 -9.93
CA LEU A 362 -9.77 -2.47 -11.26
C LEU A 362 -10.82 -1.99 -12.28
N GLU A 363 -10.37 -1.45 -13.41
CA GLU A 363 -11.25 -1.21 -14.56
C GLU A 363 -11.63 -2.57 -15.20
N SER A 364 -12.92 -2.79 -15.48
CA SER A 364 -13.41 -4.04 -16.11
C SER A 364 -12.75 -4.32 -17.47
N LYS A 365 -12.29 -3.27 -18.17
CA LYS A 365 -11.48 -3.43 -19.39
C LYS A 365 -10.18 -4.20 -19.12
N ILE A 366 -9.44 -3.85 -18.07
CA ILE A 366 -8.16 -4.50 -17.70
C ILE A 366 -8.42 -5.96 -17.34
N CYS A 367 -9.49 -6.20 -16.55
CA CYS A 367 -9.92 -7.54 -16.18
C CYS A 367 -10.25 -8.41 -17.42
N ARG A 368 -11.08 -7.89 -18.34
CA ARG A 368 -11.42 -8.53 -19.61
C ARG A 368 -10.17 -8.84 -20.43
N ASP A 369 -9.28 -7.86 -20.59
CA ASP A 369 -8.03 -8.04 -21.34
C ASP A 369 -7.14 -9.13 -20.71
N GLY A 370 -7.10 -9.24 -19.38
CA GLY A 370 -6.44 -10.35 -18.66
C GLY A 370 -7.06 -11.72 -18.98
N PHE A 371 -8.38 -11.81 -18.99
CA PHE A 371 -9.09 -13.02 -19.42
C PHE A 371 -8.80 -13.37 -20.89
N ASP A 372 -8.82 -12.41 -21.81
CA ASP A 372 -8.53 -12.65 -23.23
C ASP A 372 -7.06 -13.10 -23.45
N LEU A 373 -6.10 -12.55 -22.68
CA LEU A 373 -4.71 -13.00 -22.67
C LEU A 373 -4.56 -14.45 -22.17
N PHE A 374 -5.26 -14.81 -21.08
CA PHE A 374 -5.24 -16.19 -20.56
C PHE A 374 -5.94 -17.17 -21.52
N VAL A 375 -7.06 -16.78 -22.15
CA VAL A 375 -7.71 -17.56 -23.22
C VAL A 375 -6.79 -17.77 -24.42
N LYS A 376 -5.92 -16.80 -24.74
CA LYS A 376 -4.89 -16.96 -25.77
C LYS A 376 -3.82 -17.97 -25.34
N PHE A 377 -3.35 -17.90 -24.09
CA PHE A 377 -2.36 -18.84 -23.53
C PHE A 377 -2.88 -20.28 -23.57
N LEU A 378 -4.09 -20.52 -23.06
CA LEU A 378 -4.76 -21.85 -23.06
C LEU A 378 -4.89 -22.51 -24.44
N LYS A 379 -4.92 -21.71 -25.52
CA LYS A 379 -5.03 -22.22 -26.91
C LYS A 379 -3.68 -22.65 -27.49
N ALA A 380 -2.60 -21.99 -27.07
CA ALA A 380 -1.22 -22.28 -27.48
C ALA A 380 -0.64 -23.42 -26.62
N GLU A 381 -0.63 -23.23 -25.30
CA GLU A 381 0.01 -24.10 -24.32
C GLU A 381 -0.98 -25.13 -23.75
N ARG A 382 -1.56 -25.96 -24.64
CA ARG A 382 -2.71 -26.84 -24.29
C ARG A 382 -2.39 -27.88 -23.22
N GLU A 383 -1.14 -28.33 -23.17
CA GLU A 383 -0.63 -29.36 -22.25
C GLU A 383 -0.05 -28.75 -20.97
N PHE A 384 -0.02 -27.41 -20.84
CA PHE A 384 0.46 -26.74 -19.64
C PHE A 384 -0.43 -27.08 -18.44
N GLN A 385 0.22 -27.51 -17.35
CA GLN A 385 -0.36 -27.67 -16.02
C GLN A 385 0.55 -26.96 -15.03
N VAL A 386 -0.04 -26.20 -14.10
CA VAL A 386 0.73 -25.57 -13.03
C VAL A 386 1.04 -26.62 -11.95
N PRO A 387 2.26 -26.69 -11.41
CA PRO A 387 2.53 -27.47 -10.21
C PRO A 387 1.88 -26.81 -8.99
N GLY A 388 1.61 -27.61 -7.95
CA GLY A 388 1.27 -27.07 -6.63
C GLY A 388 2.42 -26.19 -6.11
N PRO A 389 2.14 -25.12 -5.34
CA PRO A 389 0.89 -24.84 -4.63
C PRO A 389 -0.11 -23.94 -5.39
N TRP A 390 0.08 -23.67 -6.68
CA TRP A 390 -0.69 -22.64 -7.38
C TRP A 390 -2.11 -23.09 -7.73
N GLU A 391 -3.11 -22.34 -7.24
CA GLU A 391 -4.55 -22.61 -7.40
C GLU A 391 -5.24 -21.58 -8.31
N ALA A 392 -4.71 -20.34 -8.37
CA ALA A 392 -5.35 -19.23 -9.06
C ALA A 392 -4.36 -18.26 -9.69
N ILE A 393 -4.79 -17.59 -10.76
CA ILE A 393 -4.17 -16.37 -11.28
C ILE A 393 -5.14 -15.21 -11.11
N MET A 394 -4.71 -14.17 -10.40
CA MET A 394 -5.49 -12.97 -10.11
C MET A 394 -4.99 -11.78 -10.92
N PHE A 395 -5.89 -11.25 -11.74
CA PHE A 395 -5.69 -10.01 -12.48
C PHE A 395 -6.01 -8.81 -11.59
N LEU A 396 -5.13 -7.81 -11.60
CA LEU A 396 -5.27 -6.54 -10.88
C LEU A 396 -4.54 -5.41 -11.63
N ASP A 397 -4.78 -4.15 -11.25
CA ASP A 397 -4.12 -3.02 -11.88
C ASP A 397 -2.74 -2.76 -11.26
N GLY A 398 -1.68 -3.16 -11.98
CA GLY A 398 -0.30 -3.05 -11.51
C GLY A 398 0.21 -1.61 -11.36
N SER A 399 -0.52 -0.61 -11.89
CA SER A 399 -0.16 0.81 -11.73
C SER A 399 -0.63 1.47 -10.43
N GLN A 400 -1.49 0.83 -9.62
CA GLN A 400 -2.05 1.44 -8.41
C GLN A 400 -1.37 0.93 -7.13
N LEU A 401 -0.89 1.82 -6.26
CA LEU A 401 -0.01 1.50 -5.12
C LEU A 401 -0.69 0.63 -4.06
N ASP A 402 -1.98 0.83 -3.78
CA ASP A 402 -2.77 -0.03 -2.89
C ASP A 402 -2.90 -1.45 -3.46
N ARG A 403 -3.12 -1.56 -4.78
CA ARG A 403 -3.21 -2.82 -5.52
C ARG A 403 -1.88 -3.58 -5.53
N VAL A 404 -0.76 -2.88 -5.69
CA VAL A 404 0.59 -3.43 -5.55
C VAL A 404 0.83 -3.92 -4.12
N ASN A 405 0.54 -3.09 -3.11
CA ASN A 405 0.73 -3.42 -1.70
C ASN A 405 -0.13 -4.62 -1.24
N PHE A 406 -1.35 -4.73 -1.75
CA PHE A 406 -2.21 -5.91 -1.57
C PHE A 406 -1.54 -7.18 -2.10
N ALA A 407 -1.04 -7.17 -3.35
CA ALA A 407 -0.41 -8.34 -3.96
C ALA A 407 0.86 -8.77 -3.20
N LEU A 408 1.75 -7.82 -2.89
CA LEU A 408 3.02 -8.08 -2.20
C LEU A 408 2.84 -8.65 -0.79
N ASN A 409 1.71 -8.35 -0.12
CA ASN A 409 1.50 -8.71 1.28
C ASN A 409 0.33 -9.66 1.53
N SER A 410 -0.44 -10.03 0.51
CA SER A 410 -1.57 -10.97 0.58
C SER A 410 -1.22 -12.26 1.33
N ASN A 411 -2.18 -12.76 2.12
CA ASN A 411 -2.06 -14.06 2.77
C ASN A 411 -2.13 -15.22 1.76
N SER A 412 -2.83 -15.03 0.64
CA SER A 412 -3.00 -16.04 -0.41
C SER A 412 -1.84 -16.11 -1.40
N ARG A 413 -0.77 -15.30 -1.24
CA ARG A 413 0.41 -15.30 -2.15
C ARG A 413 1.12 -16.66 -2.27
N GLY A 414 0.84 -17.59 -1.35
CA GLY A 414 1.33 -18.97 -1.39
C GLY A 414 0.56 -19.90 -2.34
N SER A 415 -0.59 -19.49 -2.89
CA SER A 415 -1.32 -20.24 -3.93
C SER A 415 -1.89 -19.37 -5.06
N TYR A 416 -1.75 -18.03 -4.98
CA TYR A 416 -2.23 -17.08 -5.99
C TYR A 416 -1.06 -16.43 -6.73
N LEU A 417 -1.06 -16.57 -8.06
CA LEU A 417 -0.23 -15.77 -8.95
C LEU A 417 -0.89 -14.41 -9.17
N TYR A 418 -0.13 -13.32 -9.03
CA TYR A 418 -0.62 -11.96 -9.24
C TYR A 418 -0.02 -11.38 -10.52
N TYR A 419 -0.87 -10.88 -11.42
CA TYR A 419 -0.47 -10.44 -12.76
C TYR A 419 -1.16 -9.12 -13.15
N ASN A 420 -0.40 -8.21 -13.78
CA ASN A 420 -0.92 -6.98 -14.38
C ASN A 420 -1.27 -7.19 -15.87
N PRO A 421 -2.56 -7.20 -16.29
CA PRO A 421 -2.92 -7.39 -17.69
C PRO A 421 -2.39 -6.32 -18.66
N ARG A 422 -2.06 -5.11 -18.16
CA ARG A 422 -1.46 -4.04 -19.00
C ARG A 422 -0.07 -4.43 -19.56
N SER A 423 0.60 -5.41 -18.95
CA SER A 423 1.91 -5.94 -19.39
C SER A 423 1.86 -6.76 -20.69
N GLY A 424 0.71 -7.35 -21.03
CA GLY A 424 0.51 -8.09 -22.26
C GLY A 424 1.09 -9.51 -22.28
N TYR A 425 0.83 -10.21 -23.39
CA TYR A 425 0.98 -11.67 -23.50
C TYR A 425 2.37 -12.23 -23.16
N ALA A 426 3.44 -11.51 -23.49
CA ALA A 426 4.80 -12.01 -23.27
C ALA A 426 5.13 -12.13 -21.77
N ASP A 427 4.76 -11.14 -20.96
CA ASP A 427 4.96 -11.19 -19.51
C ASP A 427 4.09 -12.29 -18.86
N LEU A 428 2.86 -12.54 -19.37
CA LEU A 428 2.02 -13.65 -18.91
C LEU A 428 2.65 -15.02 -19.22
N GLU A 429 3.15 -15.18 -20.45
CA GLU A 429 3.79 -16.41 -20.90
C GLU A 429 5.07 -16.72 -20.11
N VAL A 430 5.91 -15.71 -19.88
CA VAL A 430 7.10 -15.81 -19.02
C VAL A 430 6.70 -16.19 -17.59
N MET A 431 5.75 -15.47 -16.98
CA MET A 431 5.30 -15.74 -15.61
C MET A 431 4.77 -17.17 -15.44
N LEU A 432 3.95 -17.66 -16.36
CA LEU A 432 3.38 -19.02 -16.29
C LEU A 432 4.43 -20.09 -16.58
N LYS A 433 5.31 -19.92 -17.57
CA LYS A 433 6.37 -20.90 -17.85
C LYS A 433 7.41 -20.98 -16.73
N GLN A 434 7.72 -19.85 -16.07
CA GLN A 434 8.59 -19.83 -14.89
C GLN A 434 7.97 -20.47 -13.63
N THR A 435 6.64 -20.56 -13.51
CA THR A 435 5.99 -21.25 -12.37
C THR A 435 5.85 -22.75 -12.59
N ALA A 436 5.83 -23.22 -13.84
CA ALA A 436 5.89 -24.65 -14.18
C ALA A 436 7.31 -25.24 -14.24
N GLY A 437 8.35 -24.39 -14.22
CA GLY A 437 9.76 -24.80 -14.13
C GLY A 437 10.28 -24.97 -12.70
N LYS A 438 9.39 -25.19 -11.70
CA LYS A 438 9.70 -25.36 -10.27
C LYS A 438 9.11 -26.65 -9.72
#